data_AF-A0A962GRM9-F1
#
_entry.id   AF-A0A962GRM9-F1
#
_cell.length_a   1.000
_cell.length_b   1.000
_cell.length_c   1.000
_cell.angle_alpha   90.00
_cell.angle_beta   90.00
_cell.angle_gamma   90.00
#
_symmetry.space_group_name_H-M   'P 1'
#
loop_
_entity.id
_entity.type
_entity.pdbx_description
1 polymer ?
#
loop_
_entity_poly.entity_id
_entity_poly.type
_entity_poly.pdbx_seq_one_letter_code
_entity_poly.pdbx_strand_id
1 'polypeptide(L)'
;MSVNNRDEDHELFERYLHICNQALCLNADRFPFKQILEAAGGHPAGGKPVEVLIVNDQPEEGICIRYNHEQRVVQSEERHEPTLPKRKWKITRSYLLEVIRNSGEYINNPAKIDWEWLYALGEADQLQQDEQFRS
;
A
#
# COMPACT_ATOMS: atom_id res chain seq x y z
N MET A 1 -17.58 -12.88 -23.67
CA MET A 1 -16.89 -11.58 -23.61
C MET A 1 -16.12 -11.58 -22.31
N SER A 2 -14.83 -11.87 -22.34
CA SER A 2 -13.99 -11.79 -21.14
C SER A 2 -13.66 -10.32 -20.95
N VAL A 3 -14.37 -9.66 -20.02
CA VAL A 3 -13.90 -8.37 -19.50
C VAL A 3 -12.55 -8.66 -18.86
N ASN A 4 -11.52 -7.90 -19.20
CA ASN A 4 -10.18 -8.08 -18.65
C ASN A 4 -10.25 -7.92 -17.13
N ASN A 5 -10.13 -9.03 -16.39
CA ASN A 5 -10.02 -9.02 -14.92
C ASN A 5 -8.96 -8.02 -14.43
N ARG A 6 -7.92 -7.79 -15.23
CA ARG A 6 -6.83 -6.83 -14.98
C ARG A 6 -7.31 -5.38 -14.85
N ASP A 7 -8.15 -4.92 -15.78
CA ASP A 7 -8.63 -3.54 -15.77
C ASP A 7 -9.60 -3.33 -14.60
N GLU A 8 -10.43 -4.35 -14.31
CA GLU A 8 -11.31 -4.34 -13.15
C GLU A 8 -10.55 -4.35 -11.82
N ASP A 9 -9.53 -5.19 -11.68
CA ASP A 9 -8.72 -5.28 -10.46
C ASP A 9 -7.90 -4.00 -10.26
N HIS A 10 -7.40 -3.38 -11.34
CA HIS A 10 -6.75 -2.08 -11.27
C HIS A 10 -7.71 -0.97 -10.81
N GLU A 11 -8.89 -0.85 -11.42
CA GLU A 11 -9.90 0.14 -11.01
C GLU A 11 -10.34 -0.06 -9.55
N LEU A 12 -10.49 -1.32 -9.14
CA LEU A 12 -10.90 -1.70 -7.80
C LEU A 12 -9.81 -1.36 -6.78
N PHE A 13 -8.56 -1.57 -7.13
CA PHE A 13 -7.43 -1.19 -6.30
C PHE A 13 -7.23 0.33 -6.22
N GLU A 14 -7.39 1.07 -7.32
CA GLU A 14 -7.37 2.54 -7.32
C GLU A 14 -8.42 3.13 -6.38
N ARG A 15 -9.64 2.57 -6.37
CA ARG A 15 -10.69 2.98 -5.43
C ARG A 15 -10.32 2.69 -3.98
N TYR A 16 -9.67 1.55 -3.72
CA TYR A 16 -9.15 1.23 -2.40
C TYR A 16 -8.05 2.23 -1.96
N LEU A 17 -7.12 2.59 -2.85
CA LEU A 17 -6.10 3.62 -2.56
C LEU A 17 -6.74 4.97 -2.25
N HIS A 18 -7.79 5.36 -2.97
CA HIS A 18 -8.54 6.59 -2.69
C HIS A 18 -9.12 6.59 -1.26
N ILE A 19 -9.70 5.46 -0.83
CA ILE A 19 -10.23 5.30 0.53
C ILE A 19 -9.11 5.37 1.57
N CYS A 20 -7.96 4.74 1.30
CA CYS A 20 -6.78 4.84 2.15
C CYS A 20 -6.32 6.29 2.30
N ASN A 21 -6.22 7.03 1.20
CA ASN A 21 -5.84 8.44 1.19
C ASN A 21 -6.83 9.31 1.99
N GLN A 22 -8.14 9.07 1.87
CA GLN A 22 -9.14 9.77 2.68
C GLN A 22 -9.01 9.45 4.16
N ALA A 23 -8.82 8.17 4.52
CA ALA A 23 -8.62 7.73 5.89
C ALA A 23 -7.34 8.36 6.50
N LEU A 24 -6.25 8.40 5.72
CA LEU A 24 -4.98 9.03 6.07
C LEU A 24 -5.16 10.52 6.36
N CYS A 25 -5.76 11.26 5.43
CA CYS A 25 -5.99 12.69 5.58
C CYS A 25 -6.89 13.03 6.78
N LEU A 26 -8.00 12.31 6.97
CA LEU A 26 -8.96 12.60 8.03
C LEU A 26 -8.48 12.23 9.43
N ASN A 27 -7.55 11.29 9.55
CA ASN A 27 -7.07 10.79 10.83
C ASN A 27 -5.60 11.12 11.10
N ALA A 28 -4.93 11.92 10.26
CA ALA A 28 -3.49 12.18 10.35
C ALA A 28 -3.03 12.69 11.72
N ASP A 29 -3.86 13.47 12.40
CA ASP A 29 -3.54 14.05 13.72
C ASP A 29 -4.24 13.31 14.88
N ARG A 30 -4.99 12.25 14.59
CA ARG A 30 -5.75 11.50 15.60
C ARG A 30 -4.86 10.45 16.27
N PHE A 31 -4.89 10.39 17.59
CA PHE A 31 -4.24 9.32 18.36
C PHE A 31 -5.00 7.99 18.20
N PRO A 32 -4.32 6.83 18.04
CA PRO A 32 -2.86 6.62 17.94
C PRO A 32 -2.32 6.70 16.50
N PHE A 33 -3.18 6.96 15.51
CA PHE A 33 -2.86 6.89 14.09
C PHE A 33 -1.72 7.82 13.66
N LYS A 34 -1.66 9.03 14.24
CA LYS A 34 -0.54 9.95 14.09
C LYS A 34 0.82 9.28 14.36
N GLN A 35 0.92 8.51 15.45
CA GLN A 35 2.18 7.85 15.83
C GLN A 35 2.55 6.72 14.89
N ILE A 36 1.56 6.00 14.35
CA ILE A 36 1.77 4.94 13.36
C ILE A 36 2.29 5.56 12.06
N LEU A 37 1.72 6.69 11.62
CA LEU A 37 2.18 7.40 10.42
C LEU A 37 3.56 8.03 10.60
N GLU A 38 3.86 8.57 11.77
CA GLU A 38 5.19 9.09 12.08
C GLU A 38 6.23 7.96 12.11
N ALA A 39 5.88 6.79 12.67
CA ALA A 39 6.76 5.61 12.67
C ALA A 39 6.98 5.05 11.27
N ALA A 40 5.93 5.00 10.43
CA ALA A 40 6.03 4.61 9.02
C ALA A 40 6.73 5.67 8.17
N GLY A 41 6.65 6.95 8.57
CA GLY A 41 7.14 8.13 7.86
C GLY A 41 8.55 8.60 8.22
N GLY A 42 9.24 7.91 9.13
CA GLY A 42 10.59 8.27 9.57
C GLY A 42 11.70 8.09 8.52
N HIS A 43 11.38 7.73 7.27
CA HIS A 43 12.37 7.57 6.20
C HIS A 43 12.30 8.78 5.23
N PRO A 44 13.34 9.63 5.20
CA PRO A 44 13.36 10.90 4.46
C PRO A 44 13.46 10.75 2.92
N ALA A 45 13.45 9.53 2.39
CA ALA A 45 13.35 9.27 0.97
C ALA A 45 12.05 8.49 0.73
N GLY A 46 11.15 9.02 -0.11
CA GLY A 46 9.92 8.36 -0.53
C GLY A 46 10.08 6.84 -0.60
N GLY A 47 9.33 6.11 0.24
CA GLY A 47 9.57 4.70 0.50
C GLY A 47 9.74 3.86 -0.77
N LYS A 48 10.58 2.82 -0.71
CA LYS A 48 10.78 1.89 -1.84
C LYS A 48 9.42 1.30 -2.24
N PRO A 49 9.10 1.17 -3.53
CA PRO A 49 7.79 0.70 -3.95
C PRO A 49 7.50 -0.71 -3.43
N VAL A 50 6.22 -1.03 -3.23
CA VAL A 50 5.71 -2.35 -2.79
C VAL A 50 4.92 -2.97 -3.94
N GLU A 51 5.17 -4.24 -4.26
CA GLU A 51 4.36 -4.98 -5.24
C GLU A 51 3.14 -5.56 -4.50
N VAL A 52 1.95 -5.23 -4.97
CA VAL A 52 0.68 -5.68 -4.41
C VAL A 52 0.11 -6.76 -5.32
N LEU A 53 -0.08 -7.94 -4.75
CA LEU A 53 -0.68 -9.08 -5.42
C LEU A 53 -2.14 -9.19 -4.99
N ILE A 54 -3.06 -8.92 -5.92
CA ILE A 54 -4.49 -9.16 -5.69
C ILE A 54 -4.75 -10.64 -5.92
N VAL A 55 -5.02 -11.38 -4.84
CA VAL A 55 -5.18 -12.83 -4.88
C VAL A 55 -6.64 -13.18 -5.10
N ASN A 56 -6.94 -13.75 -6.28
CA ASN A 56 -8.20 -14.42 -6.63
C ASN A 56 -7.89 -15.73 -7.35
N ASP A 57 -7.71 -16.84 -6.64
CA ASP A 57 -7.57 -18.22 -7.18
C ASP A 57 -6.54 -18.50 -8.31
N GLN A 58 -5.88 -17.50 -8.89
CA GLN A 58 -4.74 -17.55 -9.81
C GLN A 58 -3.94 -16.23 -9.70
N PRO A 59 -2.60 -16.27 -9.70
CA PRO A 59 -1.76 -15.06 -9.64
C PRO A 59 -1.67 -14.41 -11.02
N GLU A 60 -2.41 -13.32 -11.28
CA GLU A 60 -2.47 -12.73 -12.64
C GLU A 60 -1.43 -11.63 -12.93
N GLU A 61 -0.99 -10.82 -11.97
CA GLU A 61 0.16 -9.89 -12.04
C GLU A 61 0.09 -8.95 -10.82
N GLY A 62 1.22 -8.41 -10.36
CA GLY A 62 1.25 -7.48 -9.23
C GLY A 62 1.16 -6.01 -9.65
N ILE A 63 0.45 -5.19 -8.87
CA ILE A 63 0.37 -3.73 -9.00
C ILE A 63 1.45 -3.11 -8.11
N CYS A 64 2.31 -2.23 -8.63
CA CYS A 64 3.29 -1.55 -7.79
C CYS A 64 2.67 -0.29 -7.16
N ILE A 65 2.95 -0.03 -5.88
CA ILE A 65 2.54 1.19 -5.19
C ILE A 65 3.71 1.93 -4.57
N ARG A 66 3.58 3.25 -4.47
CA ARG A 66 4.50 4.13 -3.76
C ARG A 66 3.74 5.05 -2.82
N TYR A 67 4.28 5.23 -1.63
CA TYR A 67 3.80 6.23 -0.68
C TYR A 67 4.66 7.50 -0.76
N ASN A 68 4.01 8.64 -0.98
CA ASN A 68 4.63 9.95 -0.91
C ASN A 68 4.42 10.53 0.49
N HIS A 69 5.49 10.62 1.28
CA HIS A 69 5.44 11.14 2.65
C HIS A 69 5.10 12.63 2.73
N GLU A 70 5.56 13.44 1.78
CA GLU A 70 5.32 14.89 1.75
C GLU A 70 3.83 15.18 1.53
N GLN A 71 3.22 14.44 0.60
CA GLN A 71 1.81 14.60 0.24
C GLN A 71 0.88 13.73 1.10
N ARG A 72 1.42 12.75 1.83
CA ARG A 72 0.67 11.71 2.56
C ARG A 72 -0.30 10.94 1.68
N VAL A 73 0.11 10.67 0.44
CA VAL A 73 -0.70 10.00 -0.59
C VAL A 73 -0.01 8.72 -1.05
N VAL A 74 -0.78 7.64 -1.20
CA VAL A 74 -0.37 6.42 -1.90
C VAL A 74 -0.90 6.44 -3.33
N GLN A 75 -0.06 6.05 -4.28
CA GLN A 75 -0.36 5.98 -5.72
C GLN A 75 0.16 4.67 -6.30
N SER A 76 -0.52 4.15 -7.32
CA SER A 76 0.03 3.09 -8.16
C SER A 76 1.14 3.63 -9.06
N GLU A 77 2.09 2.77 -9.41
CA GLU A 77 3.16 3.07 -10.36
C GLU A 77 3.31 1.94 -11.39
N GLU A 78 3.86 2.29 -12.55
CA GLU A 78 4.12 1.31 -13.61
C GLU A 78 5.12 0.24 -13.15
N ARG A 79 4.84 -1.00 -13.56
CA ARG A 79 5.70 -2.14 -13.27
C ARG A 79 6.93 -2.10 -14.17
N HIS A 80 8.11 -1.89 -13.59
CA HIS A 80 9.38 -1.94 -14.32
C HIS A 80 10.19 -3.18 -13.90
N GLU A 81 10.41 -4.10 -14.85
CA GLU A 81 11.04 -5.42 -14.60
C GLU A 81 12.47 -5.40 -14.01
N PRO A 82 13.36 -4.41 -14.24
CA PRO A 82 14.63 -4.37 -13.50
C PRO A 82 14.48 -3.82 -12.07
N THR A 83 13.32 -3.27 -11.69
CA THR A 83 13.08 -2.61 -10.39
C THR A 83 11.86 -3.17 -9.66
N LEU A 84 11.48 -4.42 -9.93
CA LEU A 84 10.37 -5.06 -9.21
C LEU A 84 10.65 -5.03 -7.69
N PRO A 85 9.66 -4.60 -6.88
CA PRO A 85 9.77 -4.65 -5.45
C PRO A 85 10.15 -6.05 -4.95
N LYS A 86 11.16 -6.14 -4.08
CA LYS A 86 11.52 -7.40 -3.41
C LYS A 86 10.40 -7.89 -2.48
N ARG A 87 9.57 -6.97 -1.98
CA ARG A 87 8.44 -7.28 -1.10
C ARG A 87 7.14 -7.34 -1.88
N LYS A 88 6.35 -8.35 -1.53
CA LYS A 88 5.04 -8.60 -2.09
C LYS A 88 4.01 -8.60 -0.97
N TRP A 89 3.06 -7.68 -1.03
CA TRP A 89 1.90 -7.68 -0.15
C TRP A 89 0.74 -8.37 -0.85
N LYS A 90 0.06 -9.29 -0.16
CA LYS A 90 -1.06 -10.05 -0.74
C LYS A 90 -2.37 -9.54 -0.16
N ILE A 91 -3.29 -9.16 -1.03
CA ILE A 91 -4.62 -8.69 -0.64
C ILE A 91 -5.68 -9.44 -1.46
N THR A 92 -6.84 -9.73 -0.88
CA THR A 92 -7.91 -10.44 -1.61
C THR A 92 -8.88 -9.44 -2.24
N ARG A 93 -9.47 -9.79 -3.40
CA ARG A 93 -10.52 -8.94 -4.01
C ARG A 93 -11.75 -8.82 -3.12
N SER A 94 -12.10 -9.87 -2.39
CA SER A 94 -13.20 -9.85 -1.42
C SER A 94 -13.01 -8.75 -0.37
N TYR A 95 -11.80 -8.63 0.19
CA TYR A 95 -11.48 -7.58 1.13
C TYR A 95 -11.52 -6.19 0.48
N LEU A 96 -10.94 -6.01 -0.71
CA LEU A 96 -11.01 -4.74 -1.43
C LEU A 96 -12.46 -4.31 -1.70
N LEU A 97 -13.32 -5.24 -2.13
CA LEU A 97 -14.76 -4.99 -2.34
C LEU A 97 -15.47 -4.61 -1.05
N GLU A 98 -15.12 -5.25 0.07
CA GLU A 98 -15.69 -4.95 1.37
C GLU A 98 -15.34 -3.53 1.83
N VAL A 99 -14.07 -3.12 1.68
CA VAL A 99 -13.62 -1.76 1.98
C VAL A 99 -14.35 -0.73 1.13
N ILE A 100 -14.50 -0.99 -0.18
CA ILE A 100 -15.21 -0.07 -1.08
C ILE A 100 -16.69 0.05 -0.72
N ARG A 101 -17.37 -1.07 -0.44
CA ARG A 101 -18.80 -1.08 -0.09
C ARG A 101 -19.08 -0.38 1.23
N ASN A 102 -18.15 -0.44 2.17
CA ASN A 102 -18.28 0.14 3.52
C ASN A 102 -17.32 1.32 3.74
N SER A 103 -17.00 2.09 2.70
CA SER A 103 -15.92 3.09 2.71
C SER A 103 -15.96 4.03 3.90
N GLY A 104 -17.14 4.55 4.27
CA GLY A 104 -17.29 5.43 5.42
C GLY A 104 -16.84 4.80 6.75
N GLU A 105 -17.04 3.50 6.94
CA GLU A 105 -16.62 2.78 8.15
C GLU A 105 -15.09 2.72 8.27
N TYR A 106 -14.42 2.43 7.14
CA TYR A 106 -12.97 2.33 7.05
C TYR A 106 -12.28 3.69 7.10
N ILE A 107 -12.87 4.72 6.49
CA ILE A 107 -12.38 6.11 6.55
C ILE A 107 -12.42 6.65 7.99
N ASN A 108 -13.52 6.41 8.70
CA ASN A 108 -13.69 6.91 10.07
C ASN A 108 -12.94 6.08 11.12
N ASN A 109 -12.59 4.83 10.78
CA ASN A 109 -11.87 3.91 11.65
C ASN A 109 -10.69 3.29 10.89
N PRO A 110 -9.60 4.03 10.67
CA PRO A 110 -8.48 3.57 9.85
C PRO A 110 -7.80 2.30 10.40
N ALA A 111 -7.99 1.97 11.68
CA ALA A 111 -7.52 0.70 12.26
C ALA A 111 -8.13 -0.56 11.62
N LYS A 112 -9.23 -0.42 10.86
CA LYS A 112 -9.83 -1.52 10.09
C LYS A 112 -9.14 -1.77 8.75
N ILE A 113 -8.38 -0.80 8.26
CA ILE A 113 -7.62 -0.95 7.02
C ILE A 113 -6.35 -1.76 7.32
N ASP A 114 -6.10 -2.76 6.48
CA ASP A 114 -4.81 -3.44 6.41
C ASP A 114 -3.74 -2.48 5.88
N TRP A 115 -2.80 -2.12 6.76
CA TRP A 115 -1.67 -1.23 6.49
C TRP A 115 -0.35 -1.99 6.36
N GLU A 116 -0.36 -3.31 6.14
CA GLU A 116 0.88 -4.11 6.00
C GLU A 116 1.85 -3.51 4.97
N TRP A 117 1.32 -2.91 3.90
CA TRP A 117 2.11 -2.19 2.90
C TRP A 117 2.85 -0.97 3.44
N LEU A 118 2.36 -0.26 4.47
CA LEU A 118 3.08 0.86 5.09
C LEU A 118 4.32 0.37 5.86
N TYR A 119 4.20 -0.75 6.57
CA TYR A 119 5.34 -1.35 7.29
C TYR A 119 6.36 -1.95 6.31
N ALA A 120 5.89 -2.45 5.17
CA ALA A 120 6.77 -2.95 4.12
C ALA A 120 7.71 -1.89 3.52
N LEU A 121 7.36 -0.61 3.63
CA LEU A 121 8.20 0.52 3.19
C LEU A 121 9.36 0.81 4.15
N GLY A 122 9.19 0.59 5.46
CA GLY A 122 10.14 0.97 6.50
C GLY A 122 11.29 -0.02 6.74
N GLU A 123 11.11 -1.30 6.42
CA GLU A 123 12.14 -2.32 6.66
C GLU A 123 13.15 -2.47 5.51
N ALA A 124 12.92 -1.80 4.38
CA ALA A 124 13.74 -2.00 3.19
C ALA A 124 15.11 -1.30 3.27
N ASP A 125 15.34 -0.43 4.25
CA ASP A 125 16.63 0.24 4.48
C ASP A 125 17.52 -0.42 5.54
N GLN A 126 16.97 -1.21 6.48
CA GLN A 126 17.77 -1.88 7.50
C GLN A 126 18.66 -3.00 6.91
N LEU A 127 18.17 -3.72 5.89
CA LEU A 127 18.93 -4.82 5.28
C LEU A 127 20.15 -4.37 4.45
N GLN A 128 20.19 -3.11 3.98
CA GLN A 128 21.38 -2.60 3.27
C GLN A 128 22.45 -2.04 4.22
N GLN A 129 22.07 -1.57 5.41
CA GLN A 129 23.03 -1.10 6.40
C GLN A 129 23.80 -2.26 7.05
N ASP A 130 23.14 -3.38 7.36
CA ASP A 130 23.80 -4.54 7.99
C ASP A 130 24.83 -5.24 7.08
N GLU A 131 24.71 -5.14 5.75
CA GLU A 131 25.71 -5.68 4.81
C GLU A 131 26.95 -4.76 4.65
N GLN A 132 26.80 -3.45 4.84
CA GLN A 132 27.92 -2.50 4.76
C GLN A 132 28.83 -2.51 5.99
N PHE A 133 28.33 -2.90 7.17
CA PHE A 133 29.13 -2.99 8.40
C PHE A 133 29.83 -4.35 8.60
N ARG A 134 29.65 -5.30 7.68
CA ARG A 134 30.30 -6.62 7.70
C ARG A 134 31.40 -6.82 6.65
N SER A 135 31.76 -5.77 5.90
CA SER A 135 32.87 -5.79 4.92
C SER A 135 34.14 -5.13 5.45
#